data_AF-A0A6P0NIP7-F1
#
_entry.id   AF-A0A6P0NIP7-F1
#
_cell.length_a   1.000
_cell.length_b   1.000
_cell.length_c   1.000
_cell.angle_alpha   90.00
_cell.angle_beta   90.00
_cell.angle_gamma   90.00
#
_symmetry.space_group_name_H-M   'P 1'
#
loop_
_entity.id
_entity.type
_entity.pdbx_description
1 polymer ?
#
loop_
_entity_poly.entity_id
_entity_poly.type
_entity_poly.pdbx_seq_one_letter_code
_entity_poly.pdbx_strand_id
1 'polypeptide(L)'
;NDAKAGAVIDAIHQAGGLAVLAHPARYRKSADELIPAIANLGIDGVETYYAYNNPKPWQPSPKQTKQVKQLSATYNLFNTCGTDTHGLSLLKRI
;
A
#
# COMPACT_ATOMS: atom_id res chain seq x y z
N ASN A 1 9.03 4.88 19.84
CA ASN A 1 8.08 3.84 19.39
C ASN A 1 8.66 3.15 18.17
N ASP A 2 9.38 2.07 18.42
CA ASP A 2 10.07 1.26 17.41
C ASP A 2 9.07 0.36 16.69
N ALA A 3 8.41 0.90 15.66
CA ALA A 3 7.71 0.04 14.72
C ALA A 3 8.76 -0.76 13.93
N LYS A 4 8.97 -2.03 14.31
CA LYS A 4 9.92 -2.96 13.64
C LYS A 4 9.34 -3.53 12.36
N ALA A 5 9.14 -2.69 11.34
CA ALA A 5 8.57 -3.11 10.05
C ALA A 5 9.31 -4.31 9.43
N GLY A 6 10.64 -4.36 9.54
CA GLY A 6 11.44 -5.50 9.06
C GLY A 6 11.04 -6.83 9.71
N ALA A 7 10.82 -6.85 11.03
CA ALA A 7 10.40 -8.07 11.72
C ALA A 7 9.01 -8.57 11.26
N VAL A 8 8.13 -7.66 10.84
CA VAL A 8 6.81 -8.02 10.29
C VAL A 8 6.94 -8.57 8.88
N ILE A 9 7.80 -7.97 8.04
CA ILE A 9 8.10 -8.47 6.70
C ILE A 9 8.68 -9.89 6.80
N ASP A 10 9.70 -10.08 7.64
CA ASP A 10 10.33 -11.39 7.87
C ASP A 10 9.33 -12.45 8.33
N ALA A 11 8.41 -12.09 9.24
CA ALA A 11 7.40 -13.02 9.73
C ALA A 11 6.42 -13.47 8.64
N ILE A 12 6.01 -12.55 7.75
CA ILE A 12 5.14 -12.88 6.61
C ILE A 12 5.89 -13.80 5.63
N HIS A 13 7.15 -13.51 5.33
CA HIS A 13 7.98 -14.36 4.46
C HIS A 13 8.21 -15.75 5.05
N GLN A 14 8.48 -15.86 6.36
CA GLN A 14 8.64 -17.15 7.04
C GLN A 14 7.37 -18.01 7.00
N ALA A 15 6.19 -17.39 6.93
CA ALA A 15 4.92 -18.07 6.70
C ALA A 15 4.67 -18.45 5.23
N GLY A 16 5.60 -18.15 4.32
CA GLY A 16 5.48 -18.38 2.87
C GLY A 16 4.64 -17.33 2.13
N GLY A 17 4.33 -16.20 2.78
CA GLY A 17 3.54 -15.12 2.21
C GLY A 17 4.39 -14.03 1.54
N LEU A 18 3.70 -13.06 0.93
CA LEU A 18 4.28 -11.82 0.40
C LEU A 18 3.78 -10.63 1.21
N ALA A 19 4.68 -9.73 1.59
CA ALA A 19 4.39 -8.55 2.37
C ALA A 19 4.07 -7.35 1.45
N VAL A 20 2.98 -6.64 1.74
CA VAL A 20 2.49 -5.51 0.95
C VAL A 20 2.20 -4.31 1.83
N LEU A 21 2.69 -3.12 1.47
CA LEU A 21 2.33 -1.88 2.16
C LEU A 21 0.94 -1.41 1.72
N ALA A 22 -0.01 -1.50 2.64
CA ALA A 22 -1.38 -1.03 2.45
C ALA A 22 -1.45 0.51 2.37
N HIS A 23 -2.30 1.01 1.48
CA HIS A 23 -2.69 2.41 1.28
C HIS A 23 -1.58 3.44 1.63
N PRO A 24 -0.41 3.41 0.94
CA PRO A 24 0.79 4.16 1.31
C PRO A 24 0.60 5.68 1.37
N ALA A 25 -0.35 6.26 0.64
CA ALA A 25 -0.61 7.70 0.68
C ALA A 25 -1.60 8.13 1.79
N ARG A 26 -1.95 7.24 2.73
CA ARG A 26 -2.82 7.51 3.88
C ARG A 26 -2.05 7.86 5.16
N TYR A 27 -0.77 7.51 5.23
CA TYR A 27 0.07 7.76 6.39
C TYR A 27 0.39 9.26 6.55
N ARG A 28 0.91 9.63 7.73
CA ARG A 28 1.40 10.99 8.00
C ARG A 28 2.69 11.32 7.21
N LYS A 29 3.46 10.29 6.84
CA LYS A 29 4.62 10.40 5.97
C LYS A 29 4.20 10.21 4.51
N SER A 30 4.89 10.86 3.60
CA SER A 30 4.60 10.74 2.17
C SER A 30 4.94 9.34 1.65
N ALA A 31 4.30 8.95 0.54
CA ALA A 31 4.67 7.73 -0.17
C ALA A 31 6.13 7.77 -0.66
N ASP A 32 6.64 8.96 -1.00
CA ASP A 32 8.03 9.17 -1.43
C ASP A 32 9.05 8.91 -0.31
N GLU A 33 8.67 9.05 0.97
CA GLU A 33 9.51 8.65 2.10
C GLU A 33 9.30 7.18 2.47
N LEU A 34 8.05 6.73 2.50
CA LEU A 34 7.71 5.41 3.01
C LEU A 34 8.17 4.30 2.08
N ILE A 35 7.83 4.37 0.79
CA ILE A 35 8.08 3.28 -0.17
C ILE A 35 9.58 2.96 -0.28
N PRO A 36 10.49 3.94 -0.42
CA PRO A 36 11.92 3.64 -0.39
C PRO A 36 12.37 2.97 0.92
N ALA A 37 11.87 3.43 2.06
CA ALA A 37 12.26 2.91 3.36
C ALA A 37 11.87 1.43 3.53
N ILE A 38 10.65 1.04 3.12
CA ILE A 38 10.20 -0.36 3.20
C ILE A 38 10.79 -1.23 2.08
N ALA A 39 11.11 -0.67 0.92
CA ALA A 39 11.79 -1.39 -0.15
C ALA A 39 13.18 -1.84 0.32
N ASN A 40 13.90 -0.97 1.02
CA ASN A 40 15.18 -1.32 1.66
C ASN A 40 15.05 -2.39 2.76
N LEU A 41 13.84 -2.62 3.27
CA LEU A 41 13.53 -3.68 4.24
C LEU A 41 13.02 -4.98 3.56
N GLY A 42 12.99 -5.04 2.23
CA GLY A 42 12.64 -6.26 1.50
C GLY A 42 11.14 -6.50 1.32
N ILE A 43 10.31 -5.46 1.36
CA ILE A 43 8.88 -5.62 1.05
C ILE A 43 8.65 -6.04 -0.41
N ASP A 44 7.58 -6.79 -0.69
CA ASP A 44 7.32 -7.32 -2.03
C ASP A 44 6.41 -6.42 -2.87
N GLY A 45 5.52 -5.67 -2.22
CA GLY A 45 4.48 -4.94 -2.93
C GLY A 45 3.95 -3.70 -2.22
N VAL A 46 3.19 -2.92 -2.97
CA VAL A 46 2.47 -1.73 -2.49
C VAL A 46 1.03 -1.74 -3.01
N GLU A 47 0.11 -1.18 -2.24
CA GLU A 47 -1.26 -0.96 -2.69
C GLU A 47 -1.33 0.31 -3.56
N THR A 48 -1.22 0.10 -4.86
CA THR A 48 -1.19 1.16 -5.86
C THR A 48 -2.59 1.71 -6.17
N TYR A 49 -3.59 0.84 -6.20
CA TYR A 49 -4.96 1.23 -6.56
C TYR A 49 -5.83 1.28 -5.30
N TYR A 50 -5.90 2.47 -4.71
CA TYR A 50 -6.69 2.75 -3.52
C TYR A 50 -7.47 4.08 -3.66
N ALA A 51 -8.62 4.17 -3.02
CA ALA A 51 -9.54 5.31 -3.12
C ALA A 51 -9.39 6.30 -1.95
N TYR A 52 -8.37 7.14 -1.98
CA TYR A 52 -8.01 8.08 -0.90
C TYR A 52 -9.05 9.18 -0.65
N ASN A 53 -9.84 9.55 -1.65
CA ASN A 53 -10.94 10.52 -1.51
C ASN A 53 -12.31 9.87 -1.23
N ASN A 54 -12.34 8.55 -0.99
CA ASN A 54 -13.54 7.77 -0.66
C ASN A 54 -14.78 8.06 -1.55
N PRO A 55 -14.65 7.93 -2.89
CA PRO A 55 -15.71 8.21 -3.84
C PRO A 55 -16.80 7.11 -3.80
N LYS A 56 -17.97 7.42 -4.37
CA LYS A 56 -19.07 6.46 -4.59
C LYS A 56 -19.58 6.64 -6.03
N PRO A 57 -19.41 5.67 -6.94
CA PRO A 57 -18.80 4.35 -6.72
C PRO A 57 -17.30 4.42 -6.41
N TRP A 58 -16.76 3.32 -5.85
CA TRP A 58 -15.34 3.18 -5.53
C TRP A 58 -14.54 3.28 -6.83
N GLN A 59 -13.52 4.13 -6.81
CA GLN A 59 -12.55 4.28 -7.88
C GLN A 59 -11.21 4.70 -7.27
N PRO A 60 -10.07 4.23 -7.80
CA PRO A 60 -8.77 4.61 -7.27
C PRO A 60 -8.50 6.09 -7.51
N SER A 61 -7.78 6.74 -6.60
CA SER A 61 -7.47 8.18 -6.74
C SER A 61 -6.32 8.39 -7.73
N PRO A 62 -6.56 8.99 -8.92
CA PRO A 62 -5.58 8.95 -10.02
C PRO A 62 -4.22 9.56 -9.69
N LYS A 63 -4.21 10.63 -8.89
CA LYS A 63 -2.97 11.31 -8.46
C LYS A 63 -2.08 10.38 -7.64
N GLN A 64 -2.62 9.78 -6.59
CA GLN A 64 -1.89 8.85 -5.72
C GLN A 64 -1.52 7.57 -6.47
N THR A 65 -2.43 7.03 -7.28
CA THR A 65 -2.14 5.86 -8.12
C THR A 65 -0.94 6.09 -9.02
N LYS A 66 -0.86 7.25 -9.70
CA LYS A 66 0.28 7.59 -10.55
C LYS A 66 1.59 7.64 -9.75
N GLN A 67 1.57 8.30 -8.60
CA GLN A 67 2.74 8.42 -7.73
C GLN A 67 3.23 7.05 -7.22
N VAL A 68 2.34 6.26 -6.64
CA VAL A 68 2.69 4.94 -6.08
C VAL A 68 3.14 3.99 -7.18
N LYS A 69 2.51 4.04 -8.36
CA LYS A 69 2.92 3.23 -9.51
C LYS A 69 4.34 3.56 -9.97
N GLN A 70 4.70 4.84 -10.04
CA GLN A 70 6.05 5.28 -10.39
C GLN A 70 7.08 4.74 -9.39
N LEU A 71 6.82 4.91 -8.09
CA LEU A 71 7.69 4.38 -7.03
C LEU A 71 7.80 2.85 -7.09
N SER A 72 6.69 2.14 -7.27
CA SER A 72 6.70 0.67 -7.40
C SER A 72 7.57 0.20 -8.56
N ALA A 73 7.59 0.92 -9.68
CA ALA A 73 8.41 0.58 -10.83
C ALA A 73 9.90 0.82 -10.55
N THR A 74 10.23 1.92 -9.85
CA THR A 74 11.61 2.21 -9.42
C THR A 74 12.18 1.14 -8.50
N TYR A 75 11.37 0.61 -7.59
CA TYR A 75 11.80 -0.38 -6.59
C TYR A 75 11.43 -1.83 -6.95
N ASN A 76 10.94 -2.09 -8.16
CA ASN A 76 10.52 -3.41 -8.65
C ASN A 76 9.50 -4.13 -7.73
N LEU A 77 8.50 -3.39 -7.25
CA LEU A 77 7.48 -3.87 -6.32
C LEU A 77 6.20 -4.30 -7.05
N PHE A 78 5.54 -5.34 -6.55
CA PHE A 78 4.21 -5.72 -7.01
C PHE A 78 3.20 -4.59 -6.77
N ASN A 79 2.26 -4.46 -7.71
CA ASN A 79 1.17 -3.50 -7.62
C ASN A 79 -0.11 -4.23 -7.21
N THR A 80 -0.71 -3.86 -6.09
CA THR A 80 -1.94 -4.46 -5.58
C THR A 80 -3.09 -3.44 -5.51
N CYS A 81 -4.29 -3.93 -5.24
CA CYS A 81 -5.50 -3.14 -5.05
C CYS A 81 -6.34 -3.70 -3.91
N GLY A 82 -7.13 -2.83 -3.28
CA GLY A 82 -8.03 -3.20 -2.20
C GLY A 82 -9.08 -2.12 -1.99
N THR A 83 -10.32 -2.55 -1.73
CA THR A 83 -11.42 -1.59 -1.47
C THR A 83 -11.37 -1.02 -0.05
N ASP A 84 -10.70 -1.74 0.87
CA ASP A 84 -10.69 -1.46 2.31
C ASP A 84 -12.12 -1.27 2.86
N THR A 85 -13.05 -2.12 2.39
CA THR A 85 -14.48 -2.03 2.70
C THR A 85 -14.75 -2.43 4.15
N HIS A 86 -15.47 -1.59 4.87
CA HIS A 86 -15.88 -1.80 6.27
C HIS A 86 -17.41 -1.92 6.42
N GLY A 87 -18.12 -2.17 5.31
CA GLY A 87 -19.57 -2.29 5.26
C GLY A 87 -20.07 -3.36 4.30
N LEU A 88 -21.38 -3.38 4.07
CA LEU A 88 -22.01 -4.36 3.18
C LEU A 88 -21.86 -4.05 1.69
N SER A 89 -21.30 -2.88 1.34
CA SER A 89 -21.17 -2.44 -0.04
C SER A 89 -19.70 -2.23 -0.42
N LEU A 90 -19.25 -2.93 -1.47
CA LEU A 90 -17.92 -2.72 -2.07
C LEU A 90 -17.79 -1.41 -2.84
N LEU A 91 -18.89 -0.68 -3.03
CA LEU A 91 -18.92 0.56 -3.81
C LEU A 91 -18.41 1.78 -3.03
N LYS A 92 -18.17 1.66 -1.72
CA LYS A 92 -17.64 2.75 -0.90
C LYS A 92 -17.08 2.18 0.41
N ARG A 93 -15.97 2.75 0.88
CA ARG A 93 -15.52 2.55 2.24
C ARG A 93 -16.39 3.37 3.19
N ILE A 94 -17.08 2.73 4.13
CA ILE A 94 -17.86 3.40 5.18
C ILE A 94 -17.08 3.50 6.48
#